data_AF-A0A933XVI9-F1
#
_entry.id   AF-A0A933XVI9-F1
#
_cell.length_a   1.000
_cell.length_b   1.000
_cell.length_c   1.000
_cell.angle_alpha   90.00
_cell.angle_beta   90.00
_cell.angle_gamma   90.00
#
_symmetry.space_group_name_H-M   'P 1'
#
loop_
_entity.id
_entity.type
_entity.pdbx_description
1 polymer ?
#
loop_
_entity_poly.entity_id
_entity_poly.type
_entity_poly.pdbx_seq_one_letter_code
_entity_poly.pdbx_strand_id
1 'polypeptide(L)'
;MSEEPNVELTSEDDLRALLAPHRPDPRAFETKVKARIAERVARGDTERAEPSRLVRWAASVLPPDVGCALLAKKAGLATTLVLPALILASSFGAFVASKRSIERSSRDAEPPTAPEPKWNARPPTLNRDLVRSGRWLTLLRYGSLLTMIAPALVGGAHAIDITVGLLLGAMGVLALSVRGLASAGLMRRGTLASMCCGLLTTVFVACFIWTRGMNAADPTSRLGASLRSSLMLVGIAGCALVMLRERSANKGRIAFLIGWCVVVFALFVPAWTPARPAQLASYLSSFEADTGELRGWDEADYAGEALLAIGEPLPNLEHMRRAVEHAIEAGDECHPTVWTTAARLDLVDAAHWKTLAERKMEAYALDQLLSGIGPLRKPRYNEYELWMLLATRPTTPEQRAKLAERVEANWPREPAYGMLRHAQQCVRWWALLDRQDRIDAHRADLHELLERHWVSGKRLSLFATIGGFTSDPTKFYTSFDDDTWIGVDLLARVGIPPGIDPWLLRGHVRGEADRGLVPWAPTDLSIDSVATLLRLEREIGVPRRDALETLLGERALIATCLTLLLCIVAIRAGTSRAELEAAGLDVDTPR
;
A
#
# COMPACT_ATOMS: atom_id res chain seq x y z
N MET A 1 18.34 -0.40 46.44
CA MET A 1 18.75 0.99 46.14
C MET A 1 19.84 0.89 45.09
N SER A 2 19.46 1.07 43.82
CA SER A 2 20.35 1.00 42.67
C SER A 2 20.80 2.43 42.36
N GLU A 3 22.11 2.65 42.35
CA GLU A 3 22.74 3.91 41.94
C GLU A 3 22.54 4.12 40.43
N GLU A 4 22.01 5.28 40.05
CA GLU A 4 21.96 5.73 38.65
C GLU A 4 23.39 6.10 38.18
N PRO A 5 23.79 5.74 36.95
CA PRO A 5 25.08 6.13 36.41
C PRO A 5 25.06 7.62 36.06
N ASN A 6 25.99 8.36 36.65
CA ASN A 6 26.24 9.77 36.37
C ASN A 6 26.83 9.92 34.96
N VAL A 7 25.98 10.23 33.98
CA VAL A 7 26.40 10.53 32.60
C VAL A 7 26.91 11.97 32.57
N GLU A 8 28.23 12.14 32.49
CA GLU A 8 28.84 13.44 32.21
C GLU A 8 28.43 13.91 30.81
N LEU A 9 27.56 14.92 30.76
CA LEU A 9 27.14 15.58 29.53
C LEU A 9 28.31 16.39 28.98
N THR A 10 28.75 16.05 27.77
CA THR A 10 29.80 16.78 27.03
C THR A 10 29.39 18.24 26.83
N SER A 11 30.31 19.17 27.05
CA SER A 11 30.00 20.60 26.98
C SER A 11 29.66 21.04 25.55
N GLU A 12 28.81 22.06 25.40
CA GLU A 12 28.40 22.58 24.09
C GLU A 12 29.60 23.10 23.27
N ASP A 13 30.64 23.59 23.94
CA ASP A 13 31.85 24.09 23.29
C ASP A 13 32.71 22.96 22.72
N ASP A 14 32.76 21.80 23.38
CA ASP A 14 33.43 20.61 22.87
C ASP A 14 32.71 20.04 21.64
N LEU A 15 31.37 20.04 21.66
CA LEU A 15 30.54 19.67 20.50
C LEU A 15 30.75 20.62 19.31
N ARG A 16 30.90 21.92 19.57
CA ARG A 16 31.18 22.92 18.52
C ARG A 16 32.57 22.73 17.92
N ALA A 17 33.58 22.39 18.74
CA ALA A 17 34.93 22.10 18.27
C ALA A 17 34.96 20.81 17.41
N LEU A 18 34.25 19.76 17.84
CA LEU A 18 34.13 18.49 17.11
C LEU A 18 33.44 18.61 15.75
N LEU A 19 32.46 19.52 15.64
CA LEU A 19 31.68 19.70 14.41
C LEU A 19 32.24 20.78 13.47
N ALA A 20 33.26 21.53 13.89
CA ALA A 20 33.89 22.57 13.07
C ALA A 20 34.46 22.06 11.72
N PRO A 21 35.06 20.86 11.61
CA PRO A 21 35.56 20.33 10.33
C PRO A 21 34.44 19.90 9.35
N HIS A 22 33.22 19.68 9.85
CA HIS A 22 32.09 19.17 9.08
C HIS A 22 31.06 20.25 8.71
N ARG A 23 31.36 21.52 9.00
CA ARG A 23 30.47 22.63 8.64
C ARG A 23 30.48 22.80 7.11
N PRO A 24 29.34 22.61 6.42
CA PRO A 24 29.29 22.81 4.98
C PRO A 24 29.60 24.27 4.66
N ASP A 25 30.55 24.50 3.76
CA ASP A 25 30.91 25.86 3.31
C ASP A 25 29.67 26.52 2.68
N PRO A 26 29.12 27.59 3.30
CA PRO A 26 27.94 28.28 2.81
C PRO A 26 28.11 28.79 1.38
N ARG A 27 29.34 29.19 1.02
CA ARG A 27 29.65 29.71 -0.32
C ARG A 27 29.69 28.58 -1.34
N ALA A 28 30.25 27.43 -1.00
CA ALA A 28 30.22 26.24 -1.86
C ALA A 28 28.78 25.74 -2.10
N PHE A 29 27.92 25.80 -1.08
CA PHE A 29 26.50 25.47 -1.20
C PHE A 29 25.77 26.44 -2.13
N GLU A 30 25.92 27.76 -1.91
CA GLU A 30 25.29 28.79 -2.74
C GLU A 30 25.74 28.68 -4.21
N THR A 31 27.02 28.38 -4.45
CA THR A 31 27.59 28.20 -5.79
C THR A 31 27.00 26.97 -6.48
N LYS A 32 26.86 25.83 -5.78
CA LYS A 32 26.20 24.63 -6.32
C LYS A 32 24.72 24.86 -6.63
N VAL A 33 24.01 25.60 -5.79
CA VAL A 33 22.59 25.92 -6.02
C VAL A 33 22.43 26.82 -7.25
N LYS A 34 23.26 27.86 -7.39
CA LYS A 34 23.25 28.73 -8.57
C LYS A 34 23.59 27.97 -9.86
N ALA A 35 24.57 27.08 -9.83
CA ALA A 35 24.92 26.23 -10.97
C ALA A 35 23.76 25.32 -11.38
N ARG A 36 23.07 24.71 -10.41
CA ARG A 36 21.92 23.81 -10.66
C ARG A 36 20.68 24.55 -11.19
N ILE A 37 20.50 25.81 -10.78
CA ILE A 37 19.46 26.69 -11.32
C ILE A 37 19.79 27.07 -12.76
N ALA A 38 21.04 27.46 -13.05
CA ALA A 38 21.47 27.80 -14.41
C ALA A 38 21.36 26.60 -15.36
N GLU A 39 21.72 25.40 -14.90
CA GLU A 39 21.59 24.15 -15.65
C GLU A 39 20.13 23.80 -15.98
N ARG A 40 19.20 24.03 -15.04
CA ARG A 40 17.75 23.85 -15.29
C ARG A 40 17.18 24.87 -16.27
N VAL A 41 17.70 26.10 -16.28
CA VAL A 41 17.31 27.13 -17.25
C VAL A 41 17.83 26.78 -18.65
N ALA A 42 19.05 26.24 -18.75
CA ALA A 42 19.65 25.85 -20.02
C ALA A 42 18.99 24.60 -20.67
N ARG A 43 18.40 23.70 -19.88
CA ARG A 43 17.72 22.48 -20.38
C ARG A 43 16.33 22.72 -21.00
N GLY A 44 15.80 23.94 -20.98
CA GLY A 44 14.52 24.26 -21.65
C GLY A 44 13.28 23.62 -21.02
N ASP A 45 13.34 23.09 -19.79
CA ASP A 45 12.26 22.36 -19.09
C ASP A 45 11.09 23.25 -18.59
N THR A 46 10.83 24.38 -19.26
CA THR A 46 9.75 25.29 -18.87
C THR A 46 8.79 25.62 -20.02
N GLU A 47 8.03 24.61 -20.46
CA GLU A 47 6.63 24.88 -20.80
C GLU A 47 5.91 25.33 -19.53
N ARG A 48 5.97 26.63 -19.22
CA ARG A 48 5.09 27.25 -18.22
C ARG A 48 3.69 27.35 -18.83
N ALA A 49 2.94 26.25 -18.78
CA ALA A 49 1.49 26.34 -18.84
C ALA A 49 1.03 27.20 -17.65
N GLU A 50 0.45 28.37 -17.92
CA GLU A 50 -0.15 29.18 -16.87
C GLU A 50 -1.20 28.34 -16.11
N PRO A 51 -1.22 28.37 -14.78
CA PRO A 51 -2.27 27.71 -14.02
C PRO A 51 -3.63 28.29 -14.44
N SER A 52 -4.58 27.40 -14.72
CA SER A 52 -5.92 27.78 -15.14
C SER A 52 -6.57 28.72 -14.12
N ARG A 53 -7.55 29.54 -14.55
CA ARG A 53 -8.26 30.49 -13.67
C ARG A 53 -8.82 29.82 -12.41
N LEU A 54 -9.23 28.55 -12.52
CA LEU A 54 -9.72 27.72 -11.43
C LEU A 54 -8.63 27.38 -10.40
N VAL A 55 -7.41 27.06 -10.83
CA VAL A 55 -6.27 26.75 -9.96
C VAL A 55 -5.81 28.00 -9.20
N ARG A 56 -5.82 29.16 -9.86
CA ARG A 56 -5.52 30.45 -9.22
C ARG A 56 -6.55 30.84 -8.16
N TRP A 57 -7.84 30.67 -8.48
CA TRP A 57 -8.91 30.89 -7.50
C TRP A 57 -8.77 29.92 -6.31
N ALA A 58 -8.55 28.62 -6.55
CA ALA A 58 -8.38 27.63 -5.49
C ALA A 58 -7.19 27.93 -4.56
N ALA A 59 -6.06 28.35 -5.12
CA ALA A 59 -4.88 28.74 -4.35
C ALA A 59 -5.12 29.96 -3.44
N SER A 60 -6.05 30.86 -3.83
CA SER A 60 -6.37 32.07 -3.06
C SER A 60 -7.28 31.84 -1.85
N VAL A 61 -7.95 30.68 -1.78
CA VAL A 61 -8.90 30.33 -0.70
C VAL A 61 -8.26 29.37 0.32
N LEU A 62 -7.12 28.78 -0.02
CA LEU A 62 -6.37 27.86 0.84
C LEU A 62 -5.34 28.61 1.71
N PRO A 63 -4.88 28.00 2.83
CA PRO A 63 -3.76 28.54 3.59
C PRO A 63 -2.55 28.83 2.67
N PRO A 64 -1.77 29.90 2.93
CA PRO A 64 -0.76 30.42 2.01
C PRO A 64 0.23 29.36 1.50
N ASP A 65 0.60 28.43 2.37
CA ASP A 65 1.57 27.37 2.11
C ASP A 65 1.04 26.33 1.11
N VAL A 66 -0.26 26.01 1.21
CA VAL A 66 -0.96 25.07 0.33
C VAL A 66 -1.30 25.75 -1.01
N GLY A 67 -1.67 27.03 -0.98
CA GLY A 67 -1.91 27.83 -2.17
C GLY A 67 -0.64 28.00 -3.02
N CYS A 68 0.50 28.24 -2.37
CA CYS A 68 1.80 28.32 -3.03
C CYS A 68 2.22 26.97 -3.64
N ALA A 69 2.03 25.86 -2.92
CA ALA A 69 2.30 24.52 -3.45
C ALA A 69 1.43 24.16 -4.68
N LEU A 70 0.18 24.64 -4.72
CA LEU A 70 -0.71 24.50 -5.88
C LEU A 70 -0.21 25.27 -7.11
N LEU A 71 0.30 26.48 -6.89
CA LEU A 71 0.79 27.37 -7.95
C LEU A 71 2.19 26.99 -8.46
N ALA A 72 3.00 26.31 -7.64
CA ALA A 72 4.41 26.01 -7.90
C ALA A 72 4.70 24.84 -8.86
N LYS A 73 3.75 24.42 -9.72
CA LYS A 73 3.87 23.26 -10.65
C LYS A 73 4.08 21.89 -9.97
N LYS A 74 2.99 21.18 -9.74
CA LYS A 74 2.81 19.72 -10.00
C LYS A 74 1.34 19.46 -10.33
N ALA A 75 0.94 19.72 -11.58
CA ALA A 75 -0.45 19.64 -12.05
C ALA A 75 -1.07 18.22 -12.08
N GLY A 76 -0.49 17.22 -11.43
CA GLY A 76 -1.00 15.83 -11.45
C GLY A 76 -1.74 15.38 -10.18
N LEU A 77 -1.46 15.98 -9.02
CA LEU A 77 -1.86 15.40 -7.71
C LEU A 77 -2.56 16.40 -6.77
N ALA A 78 -2.13 17.67 -6.78
CA ALA A 78 -2.82 18.72 -6.01
C ALA A 78 -4.15 19.12 -6.66
N THR A 79 -4.22 19.16 -8.00
CA THR A 79 -5.44 19.41 -8.77
C THR A 79 -6.49 18.32 -8.61
N THR A 80 -6.08 17.06 -8.46
CA THR A 80 -6.94 15.89 -8.23
C THR A 80 -7.51 15.80 -6.83
N LEU A 81 -6.94 16.50 -5.84
CA LEU A 81 -7.47 16.56 -4.46
C LEU A 81 -8.20 17.85 -4.13
N VAL A 82 -7.75 18.96 -4.70
CA VAL A 82 -8.38 20.27 -4.54
C VAL A 82 -9.79 20.26 -5.11
N LEU A 83 -10.03 19.57 -6.23
CA LEU A 83 -11.36 19.49 -6.81
C LEU A 83 -12.33 18.67 -5.94
N PRO A 84 -12.01 17.45 -5.48
CA PRO A 84 -12.76 16.72 -4.45
C PRO A 84 -12.99 17.51 -3.15
N ALA A 85 -11.94 18.11 -2.58
CA ALA A 85 -12.01 18.83 -1.32
C ALA A 85 -12.81 20.12 -1.45
N LEU A 86 -12.72 20.84 -2.58
CA LEU A 86 -13.55 22.02 -2.86
C LEU A 86 -14.99 21.65 -3.19
N ILE A 87 -15.24 20.56 -3.95
CA ILE A 87 -16.60 20.05 -4.18
C ILE A 87 -17.22 19.63 -2.85
N LEU A 88 -16.46 18.99 -1.96
CA LEU A 88 -16.90 18.63 -0.62
C LEU A 88 -17.12 19.83 0.29
N ALA A 89 -16.17 20.75 0.37
CA ALA A 89 -16.28 21.94 1.21
C ALA A 89 -17.41 22.86 0.71
N SER A 90 -17.59 22.98 -0.61
CA SER A 90 -18.70 23.73 -1.20
C SER A 90 -20.04 23.00 -1.03
N SER A 91 -20.11 21.68 -1.20
CA SER A 91 -21.33 20.90 -0.98
C SER A 91 -21.72 20.87 0.49
N PHE A 92 -20.76 20.66 1.39
CA PHE A 92 -20.95 20.68 2.84
C PHE A 92 -21.28 22.08 3.35
N GLY A 93 -20.54 23.11 2.92
CA GLY A 93 -20.81 24.51 3.25
C GLY A 93 -22.18 24.97 2.73
N ALA A 94 -22.54 24.60 1.50
CA ALA A 94 -23.86 24.84 0.93
C ALA A 94 -24.96 24.08 1.69
N PHE A 95 -24.69 22.87 2.17
CA PHE A 95 -25.64 22.07 2.94
C PHE A 95 -25.82 22.60 4.37
N VAL A 96 -24.75 23.01 5.06
CA VAL A 96 -24.80 23.58 6.42
C VAL A 96 -25.45 24.97 6.41
N ALA A 97 -25.11 25.81 5.43
CA ALA A 97 -25.81 27.08 5.21
C ALA A 97 -27.28 26.85 4.86
N SER A 98 -27.58 25.80 4.10
CA SER A 98 -28.95 25.39 3.80
C SER A 98 -29.68 24.80 5.00
N LYS A 99 -29.01 24.12 5.94
CA LYS A 99 -29.66 23.60 7.15
C LYS A 99 -30.27 24.74 7.96
N ARG A 100 -29.56 25.86 8.12
CA ARG A 100 -30.11 27.07 8.75
C ARG A 100 -31.26 27.69 7.94
N SER A 101 -31.20 27.60 6.62
CA SER A 101 -32.28 28.05 5.72
C SER A 101 -33.49 27.11 5.71
N ILE A 102 -33.29 25.81 5.87
CA ILE A 102 -34.32 24.76 5.94
C ILE A 102 -34.96 24.79 7.32
N GLU A 103 -34.20 24.95 8.40
CA GLU A 103 -34.73 25.15 9.76
C GLU A 103 -35.52 26.45 9.88
N ARG A 104 -35.14 27.51 9.14
CA ARG A 104 -35.96 28.73 8.99
C ARG A 104 -37.20 28.46 8.13
N SER A 105 -37.05 27.90 6.94
CA SER A 105 -38.21 27.66 6.06
C SER A 105 -39.16 26.59 6.60
N SER A 106 -38.71 25.66 7.45
CA SER A 106 -39.56 24.67 8.13
C SER A 106 -40.22 25.23 9.37
N ARG A 107 -39.68 26.31 9.96
CA ARG A 107 -40.35 27.11 11.00
C ARG A 107 -41.37 28.06 10.40
N ASP A 108 -41.10 28.57 9.20
CA ASP A 108 -41.97 29.50 8.47
C ASP A 108 -43.00 28.77 7.58
N ALA A 109 -42.83 27.46 7.33
CA ALA A 109 -43.82 26.64 6.67
C ALA A 109 -44.93 26.27 7.67
N GLU A 110 -46.18 26.65 7.36
CA GLU A 110 -47.34 26.21 8.12
C GLU A 110 -47.34 24.68 8.25
N PRO A 111 -47.72 24.14 9.43
CA PRO A 111 -47.91 22.71 9.60
C PRO A 111 -48.91 22.22 8.54
N PRO A 112 -48.74 21.03 7.95
CA PRO A 112 -49.57 20.58 6.83
C PRO A 112 -50.98 20.24 7.36
N THR A 113 -51.83 21.25 7.48
CA THR A 113 -53.24 21.15 7.90
C THR A 113 -54.20 21.00 6.71
N ALA A 114 -53.69 20.91 5.47
CA ALA A 114 -54.54 20.75 4.29
C ALA A 114 -54.71 19.26 3.91
N PRO A 115 -55.95 18.79 3.65
CA PRO A 115 -56.18 17.47 3.07
C PRO A 115 -55.48 17.35 1.70
N GLU A 116 -55.03 16.14 1.35
CA GLU A 116 -54.20 15.91 0.16
C GLU A 116 -54.76 16.60 -1.11
N PRO A 117 -53.99 17.50 -1.75
CA PRO A 117 -54.32 17.90 -3.11
C PRO A 117 -54.01 16.70 -4.01
N LYS A 118 -55.03 16.27 -4.77
CA LYS A 118 -54.93 15.26 -5.84
C LYS A 118 -53.60 15.43 -6.60
N TRP A 119 -52.88 14.33 -6.84
CA TRP A 119 -51.57 14.28 -7.52
C TRP A 119 -51.50 15.13 -8.81
N ASN A 120 -52.64 15.36 -9.45
CA ASN A 120 -52.79 16.12 -10.69
C ASN A 120 -52.82 17.66 -10.50
N ALA A 121 -52.83 18.17 -9.27
CA ALA A 121 -53.00 19.59 -8.95
C ALA A 121 -51.76 20.25 -8.32
N ARG A 122 -50.59 19.58 -8.34
CA ARG A 122 -49.34 20.21 -7.90
C ARG A 122 -48.83 21.17 -8.98
N PRO A 123 -48.21 22.31 -8.59
CA PRO A 123 -47.61 23.22 -9.55
C PRO A 123 -46.56 22.46 -10.39
N PRO A 124 -46.46 22.73 -11.71
CA PRO A 124 -45.59 22.00 -12.64
C PRO A 124 -44.11 22.05 -12.23
N THR A 125 -43.72 22.98 -11.36
CA THR A 125 -42.39 23.09 -10.74
C THR A 125 -42.07 21.90 -9.82
N LEU A 126 -43.00 21.50 -8.94
CA LEU A 126 -42.77 20.41 -7.97
C LEU A 126 -42.74 19.03 -8.65
N ASN A 127 -43.53 18.84 -9.70
CA ASN A 127 -43.54 17.62 -10.50
C ASN A 127 -42.27 17.51 -11.36
N ARG A 128 -41.80 18.64 -11.92
CA ARG A 128 -40.47 18.72 -12.55
C ARG A 128 -39.35 18.42 -11.56
N ASP A 129 -39.43 18.92 -10.32
CA ASP A 129 -38.42 18.64 -9.30
C ASP A 129 -38.42 17.17 -8.86
N LEU A 130 -39.58 16.53 -8.71
CA LEU A 130 -39.67 15.09 -8.42
C LEU A 130 -39.15 14.22 -9.58
N VAL A 131 -39.49 14.53 -10.83
CA VAL A 131 -38.94 13.84 -12.01
C VAL A 131 -37.44 14.06 -12.12
N ARG A 132 -36.96 15.27 -11.82
CA ARG A 132 -35.54 15.62 -11.82
C ARG A 132 -34.81 14.87 -10.70
N SER A 133 -35.35 14.82 -9.49
CA SER A 133 -34.84 14.05 -8.35
C SER A 133 -34.85 12.54 -8.62
N GLY A 134 -35.89 12.01 -9.26
CA GLY A 134 -35.95 10.61 -9.68
C GLY A 134 -34.87 10.26 -10.71
N ARG A 135 -34.67 11.13 -11.72
CA ARG A 135 -33.56 10.99 -12.69
C ARG A 135 -32.20 11.08 -12.01
N TRP A 136 -32.01 11.98 -11.04
CA TRP A 136 -30.78 12.10 -10.26
C TRP A 136 -30.50 10.86 -9.40
N LEU A 137 -31.54 10.29 -8.76
CA LEU A 137 -31.45 9.04 -7.99
C LEU A 137 -31.09 7.84 -8.87
N THR A 138 -31.63 7.79 -10.09
CA THR A 138 -31.24 6.79 -11.09
C THR A 138 -29.81 7.00 -11.57
N LEU A 139 -29.40 8.24 -11.84
CA LEU A 139 -28.03 8.59 -12.20
C LEU A 139 -27.02 8.24 -11.10
N LEU A 140 -27.42 8.41 -9.83
CA LEU A 140 -26.66 8.03 -8.64
C LEU A 140 -26.40 6.52 -8.59
N ARG A 141 -27.42 5.70 -8.86
CA ARG A 141 -27.28 4.24 -8.92
C ARG A 141 -26.41 3.77 -10.10
N TYR A 142 -26.56 4.41 -11.26
CA TYR A 142 -25.68 4.12 -12.41
C TYR A 142 -24.25 4.66 -12.20
N GLY A 143 -24.08 5.78 -11.50
CA GLY A 143 -22.78 6.33 -11.10
C GLY A 143 -22.02 5.38 -10.18
N SER A 144 -22.70 4.73 -9.22
CA SER A 144 -22.10 3.69 -8.38
C SER A 144 -21.78 2.39 -9.14
N LEU A 145 -22.46 2.10 -10.25
CA LEU A 145 -22.06 1.01 -11.15
C LEU A 145 -20.86 1.41 -12.01
N LEU A 146 -20.79 2.68 -12.44
CA LEU A 146 -19.65 3.25 -13.14
C LEU A 146 -18.38 3.24 -12.28
N THR A 147 -18.50 3.42 -10.95
CA THR A 147 -17.36 3.21 -10.03
C THR A 147 -16.83 1.76 -10.04
N MET A 148 -17.66 0.76 -10.36
CA MET A 148 -17.17 -0.62 -10.50
C MET A 148 -16.40 -0.86 -11.80
N ILE A 149 -16.65 -0.07 -12.84
CA ILE A 149 -16.03 -0.20 -14.17
C ILE A 149 -14.84 0.75 -14.34
N ALA A 150 -14.84 1.90 -13.65
CA ALA A 150 -13.79 2.92 -13.74
C ALA A 150 -12.36 2.38 -13.48
N PRO A 151 -12.12 1.49 -12.49
CA PRO A 151 -10.80 0.89 -12.30
C PRO A 151 -10.33 0.08 -13.51
N ALA A 152 -11.25 -0.64 -14.17
CA ALA A 152 -10.96 -1.40 -15.38
C ALA A 152 -10.67 -0.51 -16.59
N LEU A 153 -11.09 0.76 -16.59
CA LEU A 153 -10.88 1.68 -17.71
C LEU A 153 -9.60 2.53 -17.58
N VAL A 154 -9.12 2.78 -16.36
CA VAL A 154 -8.06 3.78 -16.11
C VAL A 154 -6.84 3.22 -15.38
N GLY A 155 -6.86 1.94 -15.00
CA GLY A 155 -5.74 1.24 -14.35
C GLY A 155 -5.68 1.50 -12.84
N GLY A 156 -5.10 0.54 -12.09
CA GLY A 156 -5.19 0.46 -10.63
C GLY A 156 -4.68 1.69 -9.86
N ALA A 157 -3.66 2.39 -10.36
CA ALA A 157 -3.06 3.54 -9.68
C ALA A 157 -4.01 4.76 -9.57
N HIS A 158 -4.78 5.03 -10.64
CA HIS A 158 -5.68 6.19 -10.74
C HIS A 158 -7.14 5.82 -10.54
N ALA A 159 -7.46 4.52 -10.58
CA ALA A 159 -8.76 3.97 -10.27
C ALA A 159 -9.33 4.53 -8.97
N ILE A 160 -8.50 4.59 -7.93
CA ILE A 160 -8.90 5.05 -6.59
C ILE A 160 -9.27 6.54 -6.64
N ASP A 161 -8.45 7.38 -7.28
CA ASP A 161 -8.69 8.83 -7.35
C ASP A 161 -9.96 9.15 -8.16
N ILE A 162 -10.17 8.46 -9.28
CA ILE A 162 -11.38 8.63 -10.11
C ILE A 162 -12.61 8.14 -9.36
N THR A 163 -12.49 7.03 -8.66
CA THR A 163 -13.59 6.46 -7.90
C THR A 163 -13.95 7.33 -6.70
N VAL A 164 -12.97 7.87 -5.99
CA VAL A 164 -13.17 8.90 -4.97
C VAL A 164 -13.86 10.11 -5.60
N GLY A 165 -13.41 10.59 -6.76
CA GLY A 165 -14.07 11.69 -7.49
C GLY A 165 -15.53 11.41 -7.85
N LEU A 166 -15.83 10.23 -8.39
CA LEU A 166 -17.18 9.79 -8.76
C LEU A 166 -18.09 9.66 -7.53
N LEU A 167 -17.57 9.08 -6.46
CA LEU A 167 -18.28 8.90 -5.20
C LEU A 167 -18.63 10.23 -4.54
N LEU A 168 -17.70 11.19 -4.60
CA LEU A 168 -17.93 12.55 -4.12
C LEU A 168 -18.91 13.32 -5.00
N GLY A 169 -18.84 13.16 -6.32
CA GLY A 169 -19.82 13.71 -7.25
C GLY A 169 -21.22 13.17 -6.98
N ALA A 170 -21.35 11.85 -6.80
CA ALA A 170 -22.57 11.20 -6.35
C ALA A 170 -23.08 11.81 -5.03
N MET A 171 -22.21 11.98 -4.03
CA MET A 171 -22.61 12.58 -2.75
C MET A 171 -23.04 14.04 -2.86
N GLY A 172 -22.41 14.83 -3.72
CA GLY A 172 -22.86 16.19 -4.05
C GLY A 172 -24.28 16.19 -4.63
N VAL A 173 -24.57 15.28 -5.57
CA VAL A 173 -25.91 15.13 -6.17
C VAL A 173 -26.94 14.70 -5.14
N LEU A 174 -26.58 13.75 -4.26
CA LEU A 174 -27.46 13.31 -3.17
C LEU A 174 -27.76 14.48 -2.24
N ALA A 175 -26.75 15.22 -1.78
CA ALA A 175 -26.92 16.37 -0.89
C ALA A 175 -27.81 17.45 -1.51
N LEU A 176 -27.65 17.76 -2.80
CA LEU A 176 -28.51 18.70 -3.52
C LEU A 176 -29.96 18.21 -3.64
N SER A 177 -30.15 16.91 -3.90
CA SER A 177 -31.47 16.29 -3.99
C SER A 177 -32.19 16.28 -2.64
N VAL A 178 -31.47 15.93 -1.57
CA VAL A 178 -31.99 15.99 -0.19
C VAL A 178 -32.34 17.42 0.18
N ARG A 179 -31.51 18.40 -0.17
CA ARG A 179 -31.82 19.82 0.05
C ARG A 179 -33.14 20.23 -0.61
N GLY A 180 -33.32 19.96 -1.90
CA GLY A 180 -34.54 20.35 -2.63
C GLY A 180 -35.80 19.65 -2.12
N LEU A 181 -35.70 18.38 -1.75
CA LEU A 181 -36.83 17.59 -1.26
C LEU A 181 -37.15 17.84 0.22
N ALA A 182 -36.14 18.12 1.04
CA ALA A 182 -36.31 18.50 2.45
C ALA A 182 -36.91 19.90 2.58
N SER A 183 -36.52 20.87 1.74
CA SER A 183 -37.18 22.19 1.70
C SER A 183 -38.65 22.11 1.30
N ALA A 184 -39.07 21.03 0.64
CA ALA A 184 -40.47 20.77 0.30
C ALA A 184 -41.20 19.88 1.34
N GLY A 185 -40.52 19.45 2.42
CA GLY A 185 -41.09 18.56 3.44
C GLY A 185 -41.38 17.14 2.97
N LEU A 186 -40.84 16.72 1.81
CA LEU A 186 -41.25 15.49 1.12
C LEU A 186 -40.41 14.25 1.48
N MET A 187 -39.35 14.39 2.29
CA MET A 187 -38.44 13.29 2.60
C MET A 187 -38.47 12.86 4.06
N ARG A 188 -38.92 11.61 4.29
CA ARG A 188 -38.90 10.93 5.58
C ARG A 188 -37.48 10.47 5.94
N ARG A 189 -37.13 10.57 7.22
CA ARG A 189 -35.84 10.13 7.77
C ARG A 189 -35.53 8.66 7.47
N GLY A 190 -36.52 7.76 7.53
CA GLY A 190 -36.34 6.34 7.20
C GLY A 190 -35.99 6.07 5.73
N THR A 191 -36.55 6.83 4.80
CA THR A 191 -36.24 6.72 3.35
C THR A 191 -34.81 7.16 3.06
N LEU A 192 -34.37 8.25 3.69
CA LEU A 192 -32.99 8.74 3.59
C LEU A 192 -31.99 7.75 4.17
N ALA A 193 -32.30 7.16 5.33
CA ALA A 193 -31.47 6.11 5.93
C ALA A 193 -31.33 4.90 5.01
N SER A 194 -32.40 4.49 4.32
CA SER A 194 -32.37 3.39 3.34
C SER A 194 -31.49 3.72 2.13
N MET A 195 -31.58 4.94 1.59
CA MET A 195 -30.73 5.39 0.48
C MET A 195 -29.25 5.46 0.87
N CYS A 196 -28.94 6.03 2.04
CA CYS A 196 -27.59 6.10 2.58
C CYS A 196 -27.03 4.70 2.84
N CYS A 197 -27.84 3.79 3.39
CA CYS A 197 -27.46 2.40 3.65
C CYS A 197 -27.08 1.66 2.36
N GLY A 198 -27.90 1.77 1.31
CA GLY A 198 -27.63 1.15 0.01
C GLY A 198 -26.34 1.69 -0.64
N LEU A 199 -26.12 3.00 -0.56
CA LEU A 199 -24.87 3.60 -1.03
C LEU A 199 -23.67 3.06 -0.24
N LEU A 200 -23.68 3.19 1.09
CA LEU A 200 -22.58 2.74 1.94
C LEU A 200 -22.28 1.26 1.73
N THR A 201 -23.31 0.43 1.53
CA THR A 201 -23.14 -1.00 1.20
C THR A 201 -22.46 -1.20 -0.15
N THR A 202 -22.84 -0.42 -1.17
CA THR A 202 -22.23 -0.50 -2.50
C THR A 202 -20.75 -0.14 -2.44
N VAL A 203 -20.41 0.93 -1.72
CA VAL A 203 -19.02 1.35 -1.54
C VAL A 203 -18.24 0.35 -0.71
N PHE A 204 -18.85 -0.17 0.36
CA PHE A 204 -18.24 -1.19 1.23
C PHE A 204 -17.86 -2.45 0.45
N VAL A 205 -18.78 -2.99 -0.37
CA VAL A 205 -18.48 -4.14 -1.23
C VAL A 205 -17.38 -3.79 -2.23
N ALA A 206 -17.42 -2.58 -2.79
CA ALA A 206 -16.45 -2.14 -3.75
C ALA A 206 -15.04 -1.97 -3.14
N CYS A 207 -14.94 -1.56 -1.87
CA CYS A 207 -13.68 -1.55 -1.12
C CYS A 207 -13.01 -2.93 -1.05
N PHE A 208 -13.76 -4.05 -1.13
CA PHE A 208 -13.16 -5.38 -1.15
C PHE A 208 -12.88 -5.88 -2.57
N ILE A 209 -13.84 -5.69 -3.50
CA ILE A 209 -13.69 -6.11 -4.89
C ILE A 209 -12.53 -5.38 -5.58
N TRP A 210 -12.35 -4.08 -5.33
CA TRP A 210 -11.26 -3.31 -5.95
C TRP A 210 -9.89 -3.68 -5.38
N THR A 211 -9.81 -3.80 -4.05
CA THR A 211 -8.54 -4.09 -3.36
C THR A 211 -8.02 -5.48 -3.68
N ARG A 212 -8.91 -6.49 -3.82
CA ARG A 212 -8.52 -7.89 -4.09
C ARG A 212 -8.72 -8.35 -5.53
N GLY A 213 -9.80 -7.97 -6.19
CA GLY A 213 -10.13 -8.47 -7.54
C GLY A 213 -9.43 -7.72 -8.68
N MET A 214 -8.94 -6.51 -8.41
CA MET A 214 -8.33 -5.64 -9.43
C MET A 214 -6.93 -5.15 -9.04
N ASN A 215 -6.34 -5.71 -7.96
CA ASN A 215 -5.05 -5.27 -7.40
C ASN A 215 -4.94 -3.75 -7.20
N ALA A 216 -6.08 -3.07 -6.97
CA ALA A 216 -6.17 -1.63 -6.79
C ALA A 216 -6.13 -1.26 -5.30
N ALA A 217 -5.28 -1.94 -4.53
CA ALA A 217 -5.01 -1.52 -3.15
C ALA A 217 -4.34 -0.13 -3.20
N ASP A 218 -4.76 0.80 -2.32
CA ASP A 218 -4.06 2.07 -2.18
C ASP A 218 -2.72 1.80 -1.49
N PRO A 219 -1.60 1.70 -2.24
CA PRO A 219 -0.31 1.34 -1.68
C PRO A 219 0.29 2.53 -0.91
N THR A 220 -0.40 3.68 -0.86
CA THR A 220 0.04 4.84 -0.13
C THR A 220 -0.64 4.99 1.23
N SER A 221 -1.71 4.24 1.54
CA SER A 221 -2.39 4.34 2.84
C SER A 221 -1.64 3.58 3.94
N ARG A 222 -1.47 4.24 5.10
CA ARG A 222 -0.89 3.64 6.31
C ARG A 222 -1.95 2.88 7.11
N LEU A 223 -3.20 3.33 7.10
CA LEU A 223 -4.31 2.71 7.83
C LEU A 223 -5.01 1.60 7.03
N GLY A 224 -4.72 1.50 5.73
CA GLY A 224 -5.12 0.38 4.87
C GLY A 224 -6.60 0.39 4.48
N ALA A 225 -7.04 -0.68 3.81
CA ALA A 225 -8.44 -0.87 3.44
C ALA A 225 -9.34 -1.21 4.65
N SER A 226 -8.76 -1.78 5.70
CA SER A 226 -9.48 -2.35 6.83
C SER A 226 -10.23 -1.30 7.67
N LEU A 227 -9.55 -0.21 8.05
CA LEU A 227 -10.17 0.89 8.82
C LEU A 227 -11.31 1.54 8.03
N ARG A 228 -11.12 1.73 6.72
CA ARG A 228 -12.16 2.27 5.82
C ARG A 228 -13.40 1.39 5.80
N SER A 229 -13.22 0.08 5.64
CA SER A 229 -14.32 -0.88 5.65
C SER A 229 -15.01 -0.96 7.02
N SER A 230 -14.28 -0.87 8.12
CA SER A 230 -14.87 -0.84 9.47
C SER A 230 -15.73 0.39 9.71
N LEU A 231 -15.24 1.58 9.30
CA LEU A 231 -16.02 2.82 9.40
C LEU A 231 -17.30 2.75 8.55
N MET A 232 -17.22 2.17 7.36
CA MET A 232 -18.40 1.93 6.53
C MET A 232 -19.39 0.97 7.19
N LEU A 233 -18.92 -0.12 7.78
CA LEU A 233 -19.77 -1.08 8.50
C LEU A 233 -20.49 -0.41 9.68
N VAL A 234 -19.80 0.44 10.45
CA VAL A 234 -20.41 1.25 11.51
C VAL A 234 -21.47 2.20 10.93
N GLY A 235 -21.19 2.84 9.80
CA GLY A 235 -22.16 3.69 9.09
C GLY A 235 -23.41 2.93 8.62
N ILE A 236 -23.24 1.73 8.06
CA ILE A 236 -24.31 0.84 7.61
C ILE A 236 -25.17 0.43 8.80
N ALA A 237 -24.56 0.00 9.91
CA ALA A 237 -25.26 -0.34 11.14
C ALA A 237 -26.04 0.87 11.70
N GLY A 238 -25.45 2.06 11.70
CA GLY A 238 -26.11 3.30 12.09
C GLY A 238 -27.34 3.62 11.23
N CYS A 239 -27.23 3.49 9.90
CA CYS A 239 -28.36 3.68 9.00
C CYS A 239 -29.46 2.64 9.24
N ALA A 240 -29.09 1.37 9.44
CA ALA A 240 -30.02 0.30 9.74
C ALA A 240 -30.78 0.52 11.07
N LEU A 241 -30.12 1.02 12.11
CA LEU A 241 -30.77 1.39 13.37
C LEU A 241 -31.81 2.49 13.18
N VAL A 242 -31.51 3.50 12.35
CA VAL A 242 -32.48 4.55 11.99
C VAL A 242 -33.66 3.95 11.23
N MET A 243 -33.42 3.04 10.28
CA MET A 243 -34.50 2.36 9.55
C MET A 243 -35.41 1.52 10.46
N LEU A 244 -34.84 0.85 11.48
CA LEU A 244 -35.61 0.13 12.50
C LEU A 244 -36.47 1.08 13.33
N ARG A 245 -35.89 2.20 13.80
CA ARG A 245 -36.59 3.20 14.61
C ARG A 245 -37.74 3.86 13.86
N GLU A 246 -37.54 4.14 12.57
CA GLU A 246 -38.55 4.75 11.70
C GLU A 246 -39.52 3.72 11.08
N ARG A 247 -39.39 2.42 11.43
CA ARG A 247 -40.14 1.29 10.85
C ARG A 247 -40.14 1.25 9.31
N SER A 248 -39.10 1.78 8.68
CA SER A 248 -39.00 1.87 7.22
C SER A 248 -38.48 0.58 6.56
N ALA A 249 -38.15 -0.44 7.34
CA ALA A 249 -37.73 -1.75 6.85
C ALA A 249 -38.00 -2.88 7.87
N ASN A 250 -38.12 -4.10 7.36
CA ASN A 250 -38.30 -5.30 8.17
C ASN A 250 -36.99 -5.70 8.90
N LYS A 251 -37.10 -6.10 10.16
CA LYS A 251 -36.00 -6.62 11.01
C LYS A 251 -35.20 -7.72 10.32
N GLY A 252 -35.87 -8.66 9.64
CA GLY A 252 -35.20 -9.78 8.95
C GLY A 252 -34.27 -9.32 7.82
N ARG A 253 -34.71 -8.34 7.03
CA ARG A 253 -33.90 -7.78 5.93
C ARG A 253 -32.68 -7.02 6.45
N ILE A 254 -32.83 -6.32 7.57
CA ILE A 254 -31.73 -5.60 8.22
C ILE A 254 -30.72 -6.58 8.81
N ALA A 255 -31.20 -7.62 9.51
CA ALA A 255 -30.34 -8.67 10.05
C ALA A 255 -29.55 -9.37 8.94
N PHE A 256 -30.20 -9.70 7.82
CA PHE A 256 -29.54 -10.27 6.65
C PHE A 256 -28.47 -9.34 6.06
N LEU A 257 -28.79 -8.05 5.88
CA LEU A 257 -27.85 -7.07 5.32
C LEU A 257 -26.60 -6.90 6.21
N ILE A 258 -26.81 -6.69 7.51
CA ILE A 258 -25.69 -6.53 8.46
C ILE A 258 -24.90 -7.83 8.53
N GLY A 259 -25.58 -8.99 8.63
CA GLY A 259 -24.95 -10.30 8.65
C GLY A 259 -24.08 -10.53 7.40
N TRP A 260 -24.60 -10.22 6.21
CA TRP A 260 -23.84 -10.27 4.96
C TRP A 260 -22.62 -9.36 4.99
N CYS A 261 -22.77 -8.10 5.43
CA CYS A 261 -21.64 -7.17 5.51
C CYS A 261 -20.59 -7.63 6.53
N VAL A 262 -20.99 -8.24 7.65
CA VAL A 262 -20.07 -8.82 8.65
C VAL A 262 -19.36 -10.04 8.07
N VAL A 263 -20.06 -10.91 7.34
CA VAL A 263 -19.44 -12.07 6.67
C VAL A 263 -18.43 -11.60 5.62
N VAL A 264 -18.80 -10.64 4.76
CA VAL A 264 -17.85 -10.05 3.80
C VAL A 264 -16.70 -9.38 4.53
N PHE A 265 -16.96 -8.62 5.60
CA PHE A 265 -15.88 -8.04 6.40
C PHE A 265 -14.94 -9.12 6.92
N ALA A 266 -15.48 -10.19 7.52
CA ALA A 266 -14.73 -11.30 8.11
C ALA A 266 -13.90 -12.10 7.09
N LEU A 267 -14.48 -12.41 5.92
CA LEU A 267 -13.81 -13.15 4.85
C LEU A 267 -12.70 -12.34 4.18
N PHE A 268 -12.81 -11.01 4.22
CA PHE A 268 -11.89 -10.11 3.54
C PHE A 268 -11.16 -9.19 4.50
N VAL A 269 -11.09 -9.50 5.82
CA VAL A 269 -10.32 -8.73 6.80
C VAL A 269 -8.87 -8.67 6.29
N PRO A 270 -8.36 -7.51 5.87
CA PRO A 270 -6.93 -7.32 5.74
C PRO A 270 -6.38 -7.38 7.17
N ALA A 271 -5.32 -8.14 7.40
CA ALA A 271 -4.72 -8.27 8.72
C ALA A 271 -4.56 -6.88 9.35
N TRP A 272 -5.24 -6.65 10.47
CA TRP A 272 -4.91 -5.50 11.33
C TRP A 272 -3.54 -5.68 11.99
N THR A 273 -2.99 -6.89 11.89
CA THR A 273 -1.74 -7.26 12.52
C THR A 273 -0.59 -6.76 11.67
N PRO A 274 0.27 -5.86 12.18
CA PRO A 274 1.55 -5.60 11.54
C PRO A 274 2.28 -6.92 11.34
N ALA A 275 3.13 -7.04 10.31
CA ALA A 275 3.97 -8.22 10.17
C ALA A 275 4.75 -8.43 11.48
N ARG A 276 4.62 -9.63 12.05
CA ARG A 276 5.24 -9.96 13.35
C ARG A 276 6.37 -10.95 13.11
N PRO A 277 7.53 -10.78 13.74
CA PRO A 277 8.58 -11.79 13.74
C PRO A 277 8.06 -13.17 14.18
N ALA A 278 7.15 -13.19 15.16
CA ALA A 278 6.50 -14.41 15.64
C ALA A 278 5.75 -15.19 14.55
N GLN A 279 5.25 -14.53 13.51
CA GLN A 279 4.58 -15.21 12.39
C GLN A 279 5.60 -16.01 11.56
N LEU A 280 6.74 -15.39 11.22
CA LEU A 280 7.83 -16.08 10.51
C LEU A 280 8.45 -17.18 11.35
N ALA A 281 8.66 -16.93 12.65
CA ALA A 281 9.18 -17.93 13.57
C ALA A 281 8.21 -19.11 13.73
N SER A 282 6.90 -18.85 13.78
CA SER A 282 5.90 -19.92 13.79
C SER A 282 5.92 -20.73 12.51
N TYR A 283 6.02 -20.08 11.34
CA TYR A 283 6.12 -20.75 10.04
C TYR A 283 7.34 -21.70 10.00
N LEU A 284 8.52 -21.19 10.34
CA LEU A 284 9.75 -21.98 10.41
C LEU A 284 9.66 -23.14 11.41
N SER A 285 8.91 -22.98 12.50
CA SER A 285 8.74 -24.05 13.52
C SER A 285 7.81 -25.17 13.04
N SER A 286 6.88 -24.86 12.14
CA SER A 286 5.90 -25.81 11.59
C SER A 286 6.24 -26.28 10.17
N PHE A 287 7.40 -25.88 9.65
CA PHE A 287 7.81 -26.18 8.28
C PHE A 287 8.05 -27.70 8.11
N GLU A 288 7.37 -28.30 7.15
CA GLU A 288 7.63 -29.69 6.76
C GLU A 288 8.87 -29.70 5.86
N ALA A 289 10.02 -30.06 6.42
CA ALA A 289 11.32 -29.98 5.77
C ALA A 289 11.54 -31.07 4.70
N ASP A 290 10.69 -31.14 3.69
CA ASP A 290 10.86 -32.00 2.52
C ASP A 290 11.93 -31.40 1.59
N THR A 291 13.07 -32.08 1.46
CA THR A 291 14.20 -31.64 0.61
C THR A 291 13.89 -31.72 -0.89
N GLY A 292 12.79 -32.36 -1.29
CA GLY A 292 12.26 -32.33 -2.66
C GLY A 292 11.40 -31.10 -2.99
N GLU A 293 10.90 -30.38 -1.99
CA GLU A 293 9.97 -29.26 -2.18
C GLU A 293 10.68 -27.89 -2.20
N LEU A 294 11.12 -27.46 -3.39
CA LEU A 294 11.93 -26.24 -3.56
C LEU A 294 11.27 -24.97 -3.04
N ARG A 295 9.96 -24.83 -3.24
CA ARG A 295 9.21 -23.64 -2.86
C ARG A 295 9.23 -23.42 -1.35
N GLY A 296 9.07 -24.50 -0.57
CA GLY A 296 9.12 -24.44 0.88
C GLY A 296 10.48 -23.96 1.39
N TRP A 297 11.57 -24.41 0.77
CA TRP A 297 12.92 -23.97 1.12
C TRP A 297 13.22 -22.52 0.72
N ASP A 298 12.67 -22.02 -0.38
CA ASP A 298 12.73 -20.58 -0.72
C ASP A 298 11.98 -19.74 0.31
N GLU A 299 10.78 -20.16 0.73
CA GLU A 299 9.97 -19.45 1.74
C GLU A 299 10.63 -19.48 3.14
N ALA A 300 11.23 -20.61 3.52
CA ALA A 300 12.02 -20.73 4.74
C ALA A 300 13.26 -19.83 4.72
N ASP A 301 13.92 -19.68 3.56
CA ASP A 301 15.03 -18.75 3.37
C ASP A 301 14.59 -17.31 3.60
N TYR A 302 13.48 -16.88 2.98
CA TYR A 302 12.93 -15.55 3.18
C TYR A 302 12.59 -15.28 4.66
N ALA A 303 11.93 -16.23 5.31
CA ALA A 303 11.58 -16.12 6.72
C ALA A 303 12.81 -16.01 7.62
N GLY A 304 13.81 -16.87 7.39
CA GLY A 304 15.06 -16.91 8.13
C GLY A 304 15.89 -15.64 7.97
N GLU A 305 16.15 -15.26 6.72
CA GLU A 305 16.91 -14.05 6.42
C GLU A 305 16.24 -12.80 7.00
N ALA A 306 14.92 -12.70 6.91
CA ALA A 306 14.21 -11.56 7.49
C ALA A 306 14.33 -11.50 9.01
N LEU A 307 14.25 -12.63 9.73
CA LEU A 307 14.44 -12.68 11.19
C LEU A 307 15.87 -12.30 11.59
N LEU A 308 16.87 -12.87 10.90
CA LEU A 308 18.27 -12.57 11.16
C LEU A 308 18.60 -11.09 10.89
N ALA A 309 18.11 -10.55 9.77
CA ALA A 309 18.35 -9.15 9.39
C ALA A 309 17.79 -8.14 10.38
N ILE A 310 16.66 -8.45 11.04
CA ILE A 310 16.05 -7.59 12.06
C ILE A 310 16.54 -7.89 13.49
N GLY A 311 17.50 -8.81 13.64
CA GLY A 311 18.09 -9.20 14.93
C GLY A 311 17.18 -10.04 15.83
N GLU A 312 16.16 -10.70 15.27
CA GLU A 312 15.29 -11.61 16.01
C GLU A 312 15.88 -13.04 15.96
N PRO A 313 15.84 -13.79 17.08
CA PRO A 313 16.39 -15.15 17.10
C PRO A 313 15.57 -16.09 16.22
N LEU A 314 16.26 -17.01 15.55
CA LEU A 314 15.61 -18.12 14.86
C LEU A 314 14.96 -19.07 15.89
N PRO A 315 13.81 -19.70 15.56
CA PRO A 315 13.21 -20.72 16.40
C PRO A 315 14.07 -22.00 16.41
N ASN A 316 13.65 -23.02 17.15
CA ASN A 316 14.33 -24.32 17.12
C ASN A 316 14.13 -25.01 15.76
N LEU A 317 15.18 -25.04 14.94
CA LEU A 317 15.19 -25.65 13.61
C LEU A 317 15.69 -27.10 13.58
N GLU A 318 15.73 -27.81 14.72
CA GLU A 318 16.26 -29.18 14.81
C GLU A 318 15.57 -30.19 13.88
N HIS A 319 14.31 -29.97 13.54
CA HIS A 319 13.59 -30.81 12.57
C HIS A 319 14.11 -30.59 11.14
N MET A 320 14.39 -29.36 10.74
CA MET A 320 15.02 -29.03 9.46
C MET A 320 16.45 -29.55 9.41
N ARG A 321 17.21 -29.38 10.50
CA ARG A 321 18.58 -29.89 10.64
C ARG A 321 18.61 -31.40 10.38
N ARG A 322 17.78 -32.18 11.06
CA ARG A 322 17.69 -33.64 10.86
C ARG A 322 17.32 -34.05 9.43
N ALA A 323 16.46 -33.29 8.75
CA ALA A 323 16.11 -33.55 7.36
C ALA A 323 17.30 -33.30 6.41
N VAL A 324 18.04 -32.22 6.64
CA VAL A 324 19.28 -31.90 5.91
C VAL A 324 20.36 -32.95 6.16
N GLU A 325 20.58 -33.32 7.42
CA GLU A 325 21.52 -34.39 7.82
C GLU A 325 21.20 -35.70 7.09
N HIS A 326 19.93 -36.12 7.13
CA HIS A 326 19.48 -37.33 6.46
C HIS A 326 19.75 -37.29 4.95
N ALA A 327 19.43 -36.18 4.28
CA ALA A 327 19.67 -36.01 2.85
C ALA A 327 21.16 -36.05 2.48
N ILE A 328 22.03 -35.50 3.35
CA ILE A 328 23.48 -35.55 3.16
C ILE A 328 23.99 -37.00 3.30
N GLU A 329 23.57 -37.70 4.36
CA GLU A 329 23.95 -39.09 4.65
C GLU A 329 23.45 -40.08 3.61
N ALA A 330 22.20 -39.92 3.16
CA ALA A 330 21.58 -40.76 2.13
C ALA A 330 22.21 -40.57 0.74
N GLY A 331 22.96 -39.47 0.54
CA GLY A 331 23.54 -39.15 -0.75
C GLY A 331 22.52 -38.52 -1.72
N ASP A 332 21.44 -37.94 -1.20
CA ASP A 332 20.36 -37.42 -2.03
C ASP A 332 20.84 -36.27 -2.95
N GLU A 333 20.33 -36.28 -4.18
CA GLU A 333 20.51 -35.20 -5.14
C GLU A 333 19.49 -34.09 -4.85
N CYS A 334 19.74 -33.28 -3.82
CA CYS A 334 18.92 -32.10 -3.53
C CYS A 334 19.31 -30.93 -4.44
N HIS A 335 18.33 -30.08 -4.70
CA HIS A 335 18.53 -28.86 -5.45
C HIS A 335 19.41 -27.86 -4.67
N PRO A 336 20.29 -27.08 -5.34
CA PRO A 336 21.22 -26.17 -4.66
C PRO A 336 20.60 -25.10 -3.76
N THR A 337 19.34 -24.72 -4.00
CA THR A 337 18.57 -23.85 -3.10
C THR A 337 18.52 -24.43 -1.70
N VAL A 338 18.26 -25.73 -1.54
CA VAL A 338 18.16 -26.40 -0.24
C VAL A 338 19.46 -26.23 0.54
N TRP A 339 20.61 -26.48 -0.11
CA TRP A 339 21.92 -26.31 0.51
C TRP A 339 22.24 -24.86 0.84
N THR A 340 21.83 -23.92 0.00
CA THR A 340 22.03 -22.49 0.23
C THR A 340 21.20 -22.00 1.42
N THR A 341 19.91 -22.35 1.47
CA THR A 341 19.02 -22.04 2.60
C THR A 341 19.54 -22.67 3.88
N ALA A 342 19.94 -23.95 3.84
CA ALA A 342 20.48 -24.65 4.98
C ALA A 342 21.78 -24.02 5.51
N ALA A 343 22.65 -23.51 4.61
CA ALA A 343 23.84 -22.75 4.99
C ALA A 343 23.47 -21.45 5.74
N ARG A 344 22.53 -20.67 5.20
CA ARG A 344 22.13 -19.37 5.76
C ARG A 344 21.39 -19.48 7.08
N LEU A 345 20.67 -20.57 7.28
CA LEU A 345 19.98 -20.91 8.53
C LEU A 345 20.88 -21.64 9.55
N ASP A 346 22.19 -21.78 9.26
CA ASP A 346 23.15 -22.47 10.12
C ASP A 346 22.76 -23.94 10.44
N LEU A 347 22.14 -24.61 9.46
CA LEU A 347 21.73 -26.01 9.55
C LEU A 347 22.85 -26.97 9.14
N VAL A 348 23.87 -26.47 8.44
CA VAL A 348 25.00 -27.25 7.89
C VAL A 348 26.29 -26.81 8.57
N ASP A 349 26.94 -27.73 9.29
CA ASP A 349 28.24 -27.49 9.92
C ASP A 349 29.44 -27.84 9.01
N ALA A 350 30.65 -27.66 9.52
CA ALA A 350 31.88 -27.96 8.78
C ALA A 350 32.03 -29.45 8.42
N ALA A 351 31.49 -30.37 9.22
CA ALA A 351 31.55 -31.81 8.94
C ALA A 351 30.63 -32.16 7.77
N HIS A 352 29.41 -31.62 7.75
CA HIS A 352 28.48 -31.76 6.65
C HIS A 352 29.05 -31.21 5.33
N TRP A 353 29.66 -30.02 5.36
CA TRP A 353 30.31 -29.45 4.18
C TRP A 353 31.44 -30.33 3.66
N LYS A 354 32.22 -30.94 4.56
CA LYS A 354 33.28 -31.88 4.17
C LYS A 354 32.71 -33.11 3.46
N THR A 355 31.66 -33.72 3.99
CA THR A 355 30.98 -34.86 3.35
C THR A 355 30.44 -34.51 1.97
N LEU A 356 29.84 -33.32 1.81
CA LEU A 356 29.36 -32.83 0.51
C LEU A 356 30.53 -32.61 -0.47
N ALA A 357 31.63 -32.00 -0.01
CA ALA A 357 32.80 -31.70 -0.84
C ALA A 357 33.55 -32.96 -1.33
N GLU A 358 33.42 -34.09 -0.63
CA GLU A 358 34.00 -35.37 -1.03
C GLU A 358 33.24 -36.01 -2.22
N ARG A 359 32.04 -35.54 -2.54
CA ARG A 359 31.29 -35.98 -3.73
C ARG A 359 32.06 -35.59 -5.00
N LYS A 360 32.23 -36.53 -5.94
CA LYS A 360 33.09 -36.38 -7.13
C LYS A 360 32.79 -35.12 -7.96
N MET A 361 31.51 -34.80 -8.15
CA MET A 361 31.08 -33.61 -8.91
C MET A 361 31.41 -32.30 -8.18
N GLU A 362 31.27 -32.30 -6.86
CA GLU A 362 31.51 -31.12 -6.02
C GLU A 362 33.00 -30.84 -5.85
N ALA A 363 33.81 -31.88 -5.62
CA ALA A 363 35.26 -31.74 -5.60
C ALA A 363 35.78 -31.06 -6.88
N TYR A 364 35.25 -31.47 -8.04
CA TYR A 364 35.58 -30.86 -9.34
C TYR A 364 35.10 -29.41 -9.44
N ALA A 365 33.88 -29.09 -8.98
CA ALA A 365 33.36 -27.73 -8.98
C ALA A 365 34.22 -26.78 -8.12
N LEU A 366 34.64 -27.22 -6.93
CA LEU A 366 35.52 -26.47 -6.03
C LEU A 366 36.91 -26.24 -6.65
N ASP A 367 37.46 -27.23 -7.35
CA ASP A 367 38.72 -27.10 -8.10
C ASP A 367 38.58 -26.08 -9.25
N GLN A 368 37.45 -26.07 -9.96
CA GLN A 368 37.17 -25.07 -11.00
C GLN A 368 37.04 -23.66 -10.43
N LEU A 369 36.40 -23.51 -9.26
CA LEU A 369 36.30 -22.23 -8.56
C LEU A 369 37.68 -21.68 -8.18
N LEU A 370 38.57 -22.52 -7.63
CA LEU A 370 39.91 -22.07 -7.23
C LEU A 370 40.91 -21.89 -8.37
N SER A 371 40.84 -22.75 -9.40
CA SER A 371 41.76 -22.68 -10.54
C SER A 371 41.57 -21.44 -11.42
N GLY A 372 40.43 -20.75 -11.30
CA GLY A 372 40.15 -19.54 -12.07
C GLY A 372 39.90 -19.79 -13.55
N ILE A 373 39.74 -21.05 -13.97
CA ILE A 373 39.56 -21.43 -15.37
C ILE A 373 38.09 -21.25 -15.75
N GLY A 374 37.82 -20.30 -16.66
CA GLY A 374 36.50 -20.05 -17.23
C GLY A 374 35.60 -19.07 -16.43
N PRO A 375 34.49 -18.60 -17.04
CA PRO A 375 33.51 -17.78 -16.34
C PRO A 375 32.89 -18.58 -15.18
N LEU A 376 32.43 -17.89 -14.14
CA LEU A 376 31.63 -18.53 -13.11
C LEU A 376 30.41 -19.17 -13.79
N ARG A 377 30.12 -20.45 -13.48
CA ARG A 377 28.96 -21.14 -14.05
C ARG A 377 27.67 -20.39 -13.66
N LYS A 378 26.59 -20.59 -14.42
CA LYS A 378 25.39 -19.76 -14.32
C LYS A 378 24.94 -19.56 -12.85
N PRO A 379 24.73 -18.31 -12.40
CA PRO A 379 24.57 -17.90 -11.00
C PRO A 379 23.43 -18.51 -10.17
N ARG A 380 22.44 -19.17 -10.78
CA ARG A 380 21.23 -19.66 -10.08
C ARG A 380 21.52 -20.71 -8.99
N TYR A 381 22.74 -21.25 -8.94
CA TYR A 381 23.05 -22.47 -8.21
C TYR A 381 24.32 -22.46 -7.38
N ASN A 382 25.14 -21.41 -7.37
CA ASN A 382 26.53 -21.58 -6.93
C ASN A 382 26.85 -21.01 -5.54
N GLU A 383 25.91 -20.41 -4.82
CA GLU A 383 26.23 -19.84 -3.50
C GLU A 383 26.62 -20.93 -2.49
N TYR A 384 25.95 -22.09 -2.51
CA TYR A 384 26.37 -23.23 -1.68
C TYR A 384 27.79 -23.71 -2.02
N GLU A 385 28.23 -23.63 -3.30
CA GLU A 385 29.59 -23.99 -3.69
C GLU A 385 30.62 -23.07 -3.02
N LEU A 386 30.30 -21.77 -2.89
CA LEU A 386 31.15 -20.82 -2.19
C LEU A 386 31.17 -21.08 -0.67
N TRP A 387 30.01 -21.35 -0.06
CA TRP A 387 29.94 -21.77 1.34
C TRP A 387 30.80 -23.01 1.61
N MET A 388 30.62 -24.04 0.78
CA MET A 388 31.38 -25.28 0.85
C MET A 388 32.88 -25.03 0.63
N LEU A 389 33.27 -24.18 -0.31
CA LEU A 389 34.67 -23.81 -0.55
C LEU A 389 35.29 -23.18 0.70
N LEU A 390 34.62 -22.20 1.29
CA LEU A 390 35.11 -21.46 2.46
C LEU A 390 35.16 -22.35 3.72
N ALA A 391 34.26 -23.33 3.85
CA ALA A 391 34.22 -24.25 4.96
C ALA A 391 35.27 -25.39 4.86
N THR A 392 35.59 -25.84 3.64
CA THR A 392 36.40 -27.06 3.45
C THR A 392 37.83 -26.79 2.98
N ARG A 393 38.10 -25.61 2.41
CA ARG A 393 39.42 -25.28 1.85
C ARG A 393 39.94 -23.96 2.42
N PRO A 394 41.21 -23.90 2.87
CA PRO A 394 41.79 -22.63 3.29
C PRO A 394 41.89 -21.69 2.07
N THR A 395 41.19 -20.56 2.15
CA THR A 395 41.23 -19.52 1.11
C THR A 395 42.09 -18.35 1.57
N THR A 396 43.16 -18.09 0.83
CA THR A 396 44.04 -16.93 1.06
C THR A 396 43.33 -15.62 0.68
N PRO A 397 43.72 -14.47 1.27
CA PRO A 397 43.20 -13.16 0.86
C PRO A 397 43.34 -12.90 -0.64
N GLU A 398 44.43 -13.35 -1.28
CA GLU A 398 44.67 -13.21 -2.71
C GLU A 398 43.69 -14.05 -3.53
N GLN A 399 43.36 -15.28 -3.08
CA GLN A 399 42.35 -16.11 -3.74
C GLN A 399 40.96 -15.49 -3.61
N ARG A 400 40.61 -14.98 -2.43
CA ARG A 400 39.34 -14.26 -2.22
C ARG A 400 39.26 -13.01 -3.11
N ALA A 401 40.36 -12.29 -3.28
CA ALA A 401 40.42 -11.14 -4.18
C ALA A 401 40.21 -11.52 -5.65
N LYS A 402 40.87 -12.58 -6.13
CA LYS A 402 40.67 -13.11 -7.49
C LYS A 402 39.26 -13.62 -7.72
N LEU A 403 38.66 -14.29 -6.74
CA LEU A 403 37.26 -14.71 -6.82
C LEU A 403 36.33 -13.50 -6.94
N ALA A 404 36.55 -12.45 -6.14
CA ALA A 404 35.76 -11.23 -6.22
C ALA A 404 35.87 -10.51 -7.57
N GLU A 405 37.07 -10.50 -8.19
CA GLU A 405 37.27 -9.99 -9.56
C GLU A 405 36.51 -10.82 -10.60
N ARG A 406 36.43 -12.14 -10.43
CA ARG A 406 35.62 -13.00 -11.29
C ARG A 406 34.13 -12.75 -11.12
N VAL A 407 33.67 -12.46 -9.90
CA VAL A 407 32.27 -12.05 -9.65
C VAL A 407 31.98 -10.74 -10.36
N GLU A 408 32.89 -9.76 -10.28
CA GLU A 408 32.80 -8.47 -10.97
C GLU A 408 32.78 -8.60 -12.49
N ALA A 409 33.56 -9.52 -13.05
CA ALA A 409 33.53 -9.83 -14.48
C ALA A 409 32.17 -10.40 -14.95
N ASN A 410 31.38 -10.99 -14.05
CA ASN A 410 30.04 -11.52 -14.33
C ASN A 410 28.92 -10.50 -14.02
N TRP A 411 29.24 -9.29 -13.59
CA TRP A 411 28.24 -8.26 -13.29
C TRP A 411 27.25 -8.08 -14.45
N PRO A 412 25.93 -8.01 -14.19
CA PRO A 412 24.93 -7.84 -15.25
C PRO A 412 25.05 -6.47 -15.94
N ARG A 413 25.61 -6.45 -17.15
CA ARG A 413 25.79 -5.23 -17.96
C ARG A 413 24.72 -5.05 -19.04
N GLU A 414 24.24 -6.15 -19.61
CA GLU A 414 23.28 -6.13 -20.72
C GLU A 414 21.85 -6.40 -20.21
N PRO A 415 20.82 -5.72 -20.76
CA PRO A 415 19.43 -5.99 -20.39
C PRO A 415 19.05 -7.45 -20.65
N ALA A 416 18.70 -8.18 -19.59
CA ALA A 416 18.27 -9.56 -19.64
C ALA A 416 17.21 -9.86 -18.58
N TYR A 417 16.43 -10.91 -18.79
CA TYR A 417 15.49 -11.41 -17.78
C TYR A 417 16.25 -11.84 -16.51
N GLY A 418 15.79 -11.38 -15.35
CA GLY A 418 16.38 -11.75 -14.05
C GLY A 418 17.66 -10.98 -13.71
N MET A 419 17.89 -9.83 -14.33
CA MET A 419 19.07 -8.98 -14.09
C MET A 419 19.22 -8.59 -12.61
N LEU A 420 18.11 -8.27 -11.96
CA LEU A 420 18.05 -7.91 -10.54
C LEU A 420 18.53 -9.07 -9.64
N ARG A 421 18.07 -10.29 -9.93
CA ARG A 421 18.47 -11.52 -9.23
C ARG A 421 19.96 -11.79 -9.40
N HIS A 422 20.49 -11.60 -10.61
CA HIS A 422 21.91 -11.78 -10.88
C HIS A 422 22.77 -10.77 -10.09
N ALA A 423 22.37 -9.50 -10.05
CA ALA A 423 23.06 -8.49 -9.26
C ALA A 423 23.05 -8.83 -7.76
N GLN A 424 21.91 -9.29 -7.22
CA GLN A 424 21.80 -9.75 -5.84
C GLN A 424 22.79 -10.89 -5.54
N GLN A 425 22.92 -11.86 -6.44
CA GLN A 425 23.87 -12.97 -6.28
C GLN A 425 25.32 -12.48 -6.26
N CYS A 426 25.70 -11.55 -7.14
CA CYS A 426 27.03 -10.92 -7.10
C CYS A 426 27.29 -10.22 -5.76
N VAL A 427 26.31 -9.46 -5.26
CA VAL A 427 26.40 -8.76 -3.97
C VAL A 427 26.55 -9.74 -2.80
N ARG A 428 25.78 -10.83 -2.80
CA ARG A 428 25.88 -11.88 -1.78
C ARG A 428 27.24 -12.58 -1.80
N TRP A 429 27.78 -12.86 -2.98
CA TRP A 429 29.13 -13.43 -3.12
C TRP A 429 30.21 -12.50 -2.60
N TRP A 430 30.14 -11.20 -2.93
CA TRP A 430 31.07 -10.23 -2.36
C TRP A 430 30.96 -10.14 -0.84
N ALA A 431 29.75 -10.22 -0.28
CA ALA A 431 29.56 -10.26 1.17
C ALA A 431 30.23 -11.50 1.79
N LEU A 432 30.03 -12.69 1.22
CA LEU A 432 30.67 -13.94 1.68
C LEU A 432 32.21 -13.94 1.54
N LEU A 433 32.75 -13.16 0.61
CA LEU A 433 34.18 -12.99 0.39
C LEU A 433 34.79 -11.85 1.22
N ASP A 434 34.01 -11.21 2.10
CA ASP A 434 34.40 -10.04 2.89
C ASP A 434 34.82 -8.82 2.03
N ARG A 435 34.13 -8.59 0.91
CA ARG A 435 34.43 -7.54 -0.10
C ARG A 435 33.40 -6.42 -0.14
N GLN A 436 33.23 -5.75 1.00
CA GLN A 436 32.36 -4.59 1.12
C GLN A 436 32.77 -3.44 0.17
N ASP A 437 34.07 -3.29 -0.09
CA ASP A 437 34.62 -2.31 -1.02
C ASP A 437 34.05 -2.43 -2.45
N ARG A 438 33.76 -3.67 -2.89
CA ARG A 438 33.16 -3.93 -4.21
C ARG A 438 31.68 -3.58 -4.24
N ILE A 439 30.95 -3.88 -3.16
CA ILE A 439 29.54 -3.50 -3.01
C ILE A 439 29.41 -1.96 -3.06
N ASP A 440 30.28 -1.25 -2.36
CA ASP A 440 30.29 0.21 -2.35
C ASP A 440 30.68 0.82 -3.70
N ALA A 441 31.64 0.22 -4.41
CA ALA A 441 32.03 0.65 -5.75
C ALA A 441 30.89 0.54 -6.77
N HIS A 442 30.03 -0.48 -6.65
CA HIS A 442 28.87 -0.69 -7.53
C HIS A 442 27.56 -0.07 -7.01
N ARG A 443 27.60 0.74 -5.96
CA ARG A 443 26.40 1.36 -5.37
C ARG A 443 25.58 2.15 -6.39
N ALA A 444 26.25 2.93 -7.26
CA ALA A 444 25.57 3.72 -8.28
C ALA A 444 24.90 2.84 -9.35
N ASP A 445 25.58 1.79 -9.80
CA ASP A 445 25.04 0.83 -10.78
C ASP A 445 23.83 0.09 -10.20
N LEU A 446 23.88 -0.29 -8.92
CA LEU A 446 22.78 -0.91 -8.19
C LEU A 446 21.58 0.03 -8.06
N HIS A 447 21.81 1.31 -7.76
CA HIS A 447 20.74 2.32 -7.73
C HIS A 447 20.06 2.47 -9.09
N GLU A 448 20.84 2.55 -10.17
CA GLU A 448 20.30 2.62 -11.52
C GLU A 448 19.50 1.36 -11.89
N LEU A 449 20.02 0.18 -11.54
CA LEU A 449 19.36 -1.10 -11.76
C LEU A 449 18.02 -1.17 -11.02
N LEU A 450 18.00 -0.80 -9.74
CA LEU A 450 16.80 -0.75 -8.92
C LEU A 450 15.75 0.20 -9.51
N GLU A 451 16.14 1.42 -9.88
CA GLU A 451 15.23 2.39 -10.49
C GLU A 451 14.68 1.93 -11.85
N ARG A 452 15.48 1.20 -12.63
CA ARG A 452 15.07 0.65 -13.93
C ARG A 452 14.02 -0.46 -13.79
N HIS A 453 14.17 -1.31 -12.77
CA HIS A 453 13.27 -2.43 -12.49
C HIS A 453 12.06 -2.04 -11.61
N TRP A 454 12.00 -0.80 -11.15
CA TRP A 454 10.94 -0.26 -10.32
C TRP A 454 9.63 -0.01 -11.10
N VAL A 455 8.53 -0.61 -10.64
CA VAL A 455 7.21 -0.43 -11.26
C VAL A 455 6.47 0.75 -10.65
N SER A 456 6.84 1.95 -11.08
CA SER A 456 6.30 3.23 -10.56
C SER A 456 4.83 3.53 -10.87
N GLY A 457 4.19 2.77 -11.77
CA GLY A 457 2.81 3.05 -12.23
C GLY A 457 2.66 4.18 -13.26
N LYS A 458 3.77 4.78 -13.74
CA LYS A 458 3.74 5.79 -14.81
C LYS A 458 3.25 5.25 -16.16
N ARG A 459 3.44 3.95 -16.42
CA ARG A 459 2.92 3.27 -17.61
C ARG A 459 1.58 2.62 -17.26
N LEU A 460 0.51 3.04 -17.94
CA LEU A 460 -0.83 2.54 -17.72
C LEU A 460 -0.93 1.09 -18.22
N SER A 461 -1.24 0.16 -17.32
CA SER A 461 -1.62 -1.23 -17.66
C SER A 461 -2.77 -1.66 -16.76
N LEU A 462 -3.79 -2.28 -17.36
CA LEU A 462 -5.07 -2.63 -16.73
C LEU A 462 -4.92 -3.59 -15.53
N PHE A 463 -3.83 -4.36 -15.49
CA PHE A 463 -3.59 -5.43 -14.51
C PHE A 463 -2.20 -5.36 -13.88
N ALA A 464 -1.49 -4.25 -14.05
CA ALA A 464 -0.18 -4.08 -13.45
C ALA A 464 -0.29 -3.86 -11.95
N THR A 465 0.36 -4.73 -11.18
CA THR A 465 0.68 -4.45 -9.79
C THR A 465 1.82 -3.42 -9.76
N ILE A 466 1.60 -2.31 -9.05
CA ILE A 466 2.56 -1.20 -8.96
C ILE A 466 3.21 -1.20 -7.58
N GLY A 467 4.38 -0.57 -7.50
CA GLY A 467 5.10 -0.40 -6.25
C GLY A 467 5.97 -1.58 -5.86
N GLY A 468 6.17 -2.56 -6.73
CA GLY A 468 7.21 -3.58 -6.56
C GLY A 468 8.23 -3.54 -7.68
N PHE A 469 8.98 -4.62 -7.80
CA PHE A 469 10.01 -4.80 -8.82
C PHE A 469 9.60 -5.86 -9.84
N THR A 470 10.22 -5.79 -11.01
CA THR A 470 9.96 -6.71 -12.11
C THR A 470 11.25 -7.32 -12.64
N SER A 471 11.20 -8.56 -13.11
CA SER A 471 12.36 -9.29 -13.66
C SER A 471 12.86 -8.76 -15.00
N ASP A 472 11.97 -8.14 -15.79
CA ASP A 472 12.30 -7.53 -17.09
C ASP A 472 11.38 -6.34 -17.38
N PRO A 473 11.85 -5.09 -17.18
CA PRO A 473 11.04 -3.89 -17.36
C PRO A 473 10.69 -3.59 -18.83
N THR A 474 11.30 -4.30 -19.78
CA THR A 474 10.97 -4.18 -21.21
C THR A 474 9.78 -5.03 -21.62
N LYS A 475 9.57 -6.16 -20.92
CA LYS A 475 8.49 -7.13 -21.22
C LYS A 475 7.34 -7.04 -20.23
N PHE A 476 7.64 -6.78 -18.97
CA PHE A 476 6.67 -6.79 -17.89
C PHE A 476 6.50 -5.40 -17.32
N TYR A 477 5.24 -4.97 -17.23
CA TYR A 477 4.85 -3.68 -16.63
C TYR A 477 4.19 -3.87 -15.26
N THR A 478 4.42 -5.02 -14.62
CA THR A 478 3.85 -5.42 -13.34
C THR A 478 4.95 -5.87 -12.39
N SER A 479 4.74 -5.71 -11.08
CA SER A 479 5.61 -6.29 -10.07
C SER A 479 5.33 -7.76 -9.83
N PHE A 480 6.36 -8.46 -9.34
CA PHE A 480 6.31 -9.84 -8.86
C PHE A 480 6.90 -9.89 -7.45
N ASP A 481 6.39 -10.77 -6.60
CA ASP A 481 6.75 -10.81 -5.17
C ASP A 481 8.20 -11.25 -4.96
N ASP A 482 8.67 -12.23 -5.76
CA ASP A 482 10.05 -12.71 -5.73
C ASP A 482 11.05 -11.63 -6.19
N ASP A 483 10.76 -10.93 -7.29
CA ASP A 483 11.55 -9.78 -7.74
C ASP A 483 11.53 -8.65 -6.70
N THR A 484 10.41 -8.48 -5.99
CA THR A 484 10.26 -7.45 -4.96
C THR A 484 11.08 -7.75 -3.72
N TRP A 485 11.13 -9.01 -3.28
CA TRP A 485 12.06 -9.47 -2.24
C TRP A 485 13.52 -9.16 -2.61
N ILE A 486 13.92 -9.50 -3.83
CA ILE A 486 15.28 -9.26 -4.35
C ILE A 486 15.60 -7.76 -4.35
N GLY A 487 14.65 -6.94 -4.80
CA GLY A 487 14.78 -5.49 -4.78
C GLY A 487 14.98 -4.97 -3.36
N VAL A 488 14.19 -5.45 -2.39
CA VAL A 488 14.31 -5.06 -0.98
C VAL A 488 15.64 -5.52 -0.36
N ASP A 489 16.10 -6.73 -0.65
CA ASP A 489 17.42 -7.20 -0.20
C ASP A 489 18.55 -6.30 -0.70
N LEU A 490 18.52 -5.91 -1.98
CA LEU A 490 19.48 -4.97 -2.54
C LEU A 490 19.36 -3.59 -1.90
N LEU A 491 18.14 -3.07 -1.69
CA LEU A 491 17.92 -1.79 -1.00
C LEU A 491 18.49 -1.79 0.42
N ALA A 492 18.45 -2.91 1.14
CA ALA A 492 19.07 -3.03 2.45
C ALA A 492 20.60 -2.89 2.40
N ARG A 493 21.24 -3.30 1.30
CA ARG A 493 22.70 -3.20 1.12
C ARG A 493 23.14 -1.81 0.66
N VAL A 494 22.42 -1.19 -0.27
CA VAL A 494 22.85 0.06 -0.92
C VAL A 494 22.05 1.31 -0.55
N GLY A 495 20.99 1.16 0.25
CA GLY A 495 20.05 2.22 0.58
C GLY A 495 19.04 2.51 -0.52
N ILE A 496 18.01 3.30 -0.20
CA ILE A 496 16.91 3.62 -1.11
C ILE A 496 17.33 4.74 -2.09
N PRO A 497 17.33 4.50 -3.41
CA PRO A 497 17.60 5.53 -4.40
C PRO A 497 16.42 6.51 -4.54
N PRO A 498 16.66 7.77 -4.94
CA PRO A 498 15.64 8.82 -4.96
C PRO A 498 14.50 8.58 -5.95
N GLY A 499 14.69 7.75 -6.98
CA GLY A 499 13.65 7.39 -7.94
C GLY A 499 12.61 6.38 -7.43
N ILE A 500 12.88 5.72 -6.30
CA ILE A 500 11.97 4.74 -5.68
C ILE A 500 11.19 5.40 -4.56
N ASP A 501 9.86 5.27 -4.62
CA ASP A 501 8.99 5.73 -3.55
C ASP A 501 8.88 4.63 -2.48
N PRO A 502 9.53 4.79 -1.30
CA PRO A 502 9.55 3.75 -0.28
C PRO A 502 8.17 3.51 0.33
N TRP A 503 7.25 4.46 0.22
CA TRP A 503 5.90 4.28 0.69
C TRP A 503 5.05 3.46 -0.24
N LEU A 504 5.18 3.73 -1.54
CA LEU A 504 4.56 2.95 -2.59
C LEU A 504 5.03 1.49 -2.49
N LEU A 505 6.32 1.28 -2.23
CA LEU A 505 6.89 -0.04 -1.94
C LEU A 505 6.28 -0.67 -0.69
N ARG A 506 6.25 0.07 0.41
CA ARG A 506 5.67 -0.43 1.66
C ARG A 506 4.22 -0.86 1.52
N GLY A 507 3.36 -0.05 0.91
CA GLY A 507 1.95 -0.42 0.80
C GLY A 507 1.67 -1.46 -0.27
N HIS A 508 2.52 -1.61 -1.30
CA HIS A 508 2.48 -2.76 -2.18
C HIS A 508 2.74 -4.05 -1.39
N VAL A 509 3.90 -4.15 -0.73
CA VAL A 509 4.30 -5.34 0.03
C VAL A 509 3.32 -5.65 1.17
N ARG A 510 2.81 -4.63 1.86
CA ARG A 510 1.76 -4.81 2.87
C ARG A 510 0.45 -5.34 2.27
N GLY A 511 0.06 -4.82 1.12
CA GLY A 511 -1.11 -5.29 0.40
C GLY A 511 -1.02 -6.77 0.02
N GLU A 512 0.19 -7.24 -0.35
CA GLU A 512 0.47 -8.65 -0.65
C GLU A 512 0.51 -9.51 0.62
N ALA A 513 1.20 -9.05 1.68
CA ALA A 513 1.24 -9.74 2.98
C ALA A 513 -0.16 -9.97 3.58
N ASP A 514 -1.08 -9.03 3.37
CA ASP A 514 -2.47 -9.12 3.85
C ASP A 514 -3.35 -10.08 3.01
N ARG A 515 -2.86 -10.66 1.89
CA ARG A 515 -3.62 -11.60 1.05
C ARG A 515 -3.74 -12.99 1.66
N GLY A 516 -2.81 -13.41 2.51
CA GLY A 516 -2.72 -14.77 3.08
C GLY A 516 -3.75 -15.19 4.14
N LEU A 517 -4.76 -14.36 4.46
CA LEU A 517 -5.68 -14.59 5.59
C LEU A 517 -7.08 -15.11 5.23
N VAL A 518 -7.27 -15.59 3.99
CA VAL A 518 -8.51 -16.31 3.65
C VAL A 518 -8.34 -17.77 4.06
N PRO A 519 -9.23 -18.37 4.87
CA PRO A 519 -9.08 -19.75 5.36
C PRO A 519 -9.11 -20.84 4.28
N TRP A 520 -9.23 -20.46 3.00
CA TRP A 520 -9.25 -21.34 1.82
C TRP A 520 -8.27 -20.89 0.73
N ALA A 521 -7.51 -19.82 0.95
CA ALA A 521 -6.36 -19.49 0.12
C ALA A 521 -5.11 -20.15 0.72
N PRO A 522 -4.18 -20.69 -0.10
CA PRO A 522 -2.93 -21.23 0.40
C PRO A 522 -2.21 -20.17 1.25
N THR A 523 -1.98 -20.46 2.53
CA THR A 523 -1.27 -19.59 3.49
C THR A 523 0.17 -19.29 3.08
N ASP A 524 0.73 -20.18 2.26
CA ASP A 524 2.11 -20.17 1.76
C ASP A 524 2.37 -19.00 0.80
N LEU A 525 1.32 -18.43 0.19
CA LEU A 525 1.40 -17.29 -0.74
C LEU A 525 1.72 -15.93 -0.09
N SER A 526 2.19 -15.89 1.17
CA SER A 526 2.44 -14.61 1.85
C SER A 526 3.72 -14.52 2.68
N ILE A 527 4.50 -15.61 2.81
CA ILE A 527 5.69 -15.60 3.68
C ILE A 527 6.76 -14.65 3.16
N ASP A 528 7.02 -14.67 1.86
CA ASP A 528 7.90 -13.73 1.16
C ASP A 528 7.50 -12.27 1.37
N SER A 529 6.20 -11.96 1.26
CA SER A 529 5.66 -10.61 1.44
C SER A 529 5.73 -10.16 2.90
N VAL A 530 5.45 -11.04 3.87
CA VAL A 530 5.61 -10.77 5.31
C VAL A 530 7.08 -10.53 5.65
N ALA A 531 7.99 -11.36 5.13
CA ALA A 531 9.43 -11.23 5.28
C ALA A 531 9.94 -9.90 4.68
N THR A 532 9.53 -9.59 3.45
CA THR A 532 9.84 -8.34 2.76
C THR A 532 9.36 -7.14 3.58
N LEU A 533 8.14 -7.18 4.11
CA LEU A 533 7.58 -6.08 4.91
C LEU A 533 8.39 -5.87 6.20
N LEU A 534 8.77 -6.95 6.89
CA LEU A 534 9.56 -6.87 8.12
C LEU A 534 10.92 -6.21 7.87
N ARG A 535 11.63 -6.62 6.82
CA ARG A 535 12.91 -6.00 6.44
C ARG A 535 12.74 -4.53 6.10
N LEU A 536 11.74 -4.19 5.30
CA LEU A 536 11.48 -2.79 4.93
C LEU A 536 11.15 -1.92 6.15
N GLU A 537 10.37 -2.42 7.11
CA GLU A 537 9.94 -1.65 8.27
C GLU A 537 10.99 -1.58 9.39
N ARG A 538 11.81 -2.61 9.57
CA ARG A 538 12.74 -2.72 10.71
C ARG A 538 14.22 -2.63 10.36
N GLU A 539 14.65 -3.17 9.22
CA GLU A 539 16.05 -3.13 8.78
C GLU A 539 16.33 -1.84 8.00
N ILE A 540 15.58 -1.60 6.91
CA ILE A 540 15.81 -0.45 6.02
C ILE A 540 15.30 0.84 6.66
N GLY A 541 14.12 0.77 7.27
CA GLY A 541 13.43 1.94 7.81
C GLY A 541 12.84 2.81 6.70
N VAL A 542 11.51 2.91 6.67
CA VAL A 542 10.82 3.86 5.80
C VAL A 542 10.93 5.26 6.42
N PRO A 543 11.20 6.34 5.63
CA PRO A 543 11.23 7.71 6.14
C PRO A 543 9.97 8.08 6.94
N ARG A 544 9.93 9.20 7.66
CA ARG A 544 8.65 9.70 8.22
C ARG A 544 7.94 10.57 7.20
N ARG A 545 6.63 10.38 7.04
CA ARG A 545 5.80 11.33 6.29
C ARG A 545 5.57 12.58 7.10
N ASP A 546 5.51 13.72 6.42
CA ASP A 546 4.94 14.90 7.03
C ASP A 546 3.40 14.74 7.22
N ALA A 547 2.78 15.70 7.92
CA ALA A 547 1.34 15.64 8.18
C ALA A 547 0.50 15.71 6.90
N LEU A 548 0.98 16.44 5.87
CA LEU A 548 0.28 16.60 4.61
C LEU A 548 0.36 15.31 3.79
N GLU A 549 1.54 14.74 3.60
CA GLU A 549 1.78 13.44 2.97
C GLU A 549 1.02 12.32 3.68
N THR A 550 0.91 12.38 5.00
CA THR A 550 0.06 11.45 5.76
C THR A 550 -1.41 11.62 5.37
N LEU A 551 -1.91 12.86 5.32
CA LEU A 551 -3.27 13.19 4.92
C LEU A 551 -3.56 12.80 3.46
N LEU A 552 -2.59 13.00 2.56
CA LEU A 552 -2.65 12.62 1.14
C LEU A 552 -2.65 11.10 0.95
N GLY A 553 -1.83 10.38 1.73
CA GLY A 553 -1.82 8.92 1.78
C GLY A 553 -3.13 8.35 2.33
N GLU A 554 -3.84 9.10 3.17
CA GLU A 554 -5.15 8.70 3.72
C GLU A 554 -6.35 9.29 2.97
N ARG A 555 -6.17 9.79 1.74
CA ARG A 555 -7.24 10.44 0.97
C ARG A 555 -8.52 9.62 0.83
N ALA A 556 -8.40 8.30 0.64
CA ALA A 556 -9.55 7.42 0.57
C ALA A 556 -10.27 7.29 1.91
N LEU A 557 -9.54 7.30 3.04
CA LEU A 557 -10.12 7.32 4.38
C LEU A 557 -10.87 8.62 4.64
N ILE A 558 -10.31 9.75 4.21
CA ILE A 558 -10.95 11.06 4.33
C ILE A 558 -12.24 11.08 3.51
N ALA A 559 -12.23 10.57 2.28
CA ALA A 559 -13.43 10.45 1.45
C ALA A 559 -14.50 9.58 2.14
N THR A 560 -14.12 8.47 2.78
CA THR A 560 -15.02 7.63 3.58
C THR A 560 -15.62 8.40 4.76
N CYS A 561 -14.79 9.08 5.56
CA CYS A 561 -15.26 9.88 6.69
C CYS A 561 -16.23 10.99 6.26
N LEU A 562 -15.93 11.67 5.17
CA LEU A 562 -16.80 12.72 4.62
C LEU A 562 -18.12 12.15 4.07
N THR A 563 -18.08 10.98 3.44
CA THR A 563 -19.29 10.28 3.00
C THR A 563 -20.18 9.91 4.18
N LEU A 564 -19.59 9.36 5.25
CA LEU A 564 -20.33 9.06 6.49
C LEU A 564 -20.93 10.31 7.13
N LEU A 565 -20.15 11.40 7.20
CA LEU A 565 -20.63 12.68 7.72
C LEU A 565 -21.84 13.18 6.91
N LEU A 566 -21.76 13.15 5.57
CA LEU A 566 -22.84 13.56 4.69
C LEU A 566 -24.09 12.70 4.88
N CYS A 567 -23.95 11.38 5.01
CA CYS A 567 -25.08 10.49 5.33
C CYS A 567 -25.74 10.88 6.67
N ILE A 568 -24.96 11.13 7.71
CA ILE A 568 -25.47 11.57 9.02
C ILE A 568 -26.24 12.89 8.88
N VAL A 569 -25.67 13.87 8.17
CA VAL A 569 -26.31 15.17 8.00
C VAL A 569 -27.59 15.05 7.17
N ALA A 570 -27.58 14.28 6.09
CA ALA A 570 -28.74 14.03 5.25
C ALA A 570 -29.88 13.38 6.04
N ILE A 571 -29.59 12.32 6.81
CA ILE A 571 -30.58 11.66 7.67
C ILE A 571 -31.15 12.64 8.70
N ARG A 572 -30.31 13.47 9.32
CA ARG A 572 -30.77 14.48 10.29
C ARG A 572 -31.62 15.59 9.68
N ALA A 573 -31.48 15.88 8.38
CA ALA A 573 -32.31 16.86 7.69
C ALA A 573 -33.72 16.33 7.36
N GLY A 574 -33.91 15.00 7.37
CA GLY A 574 -35.24 14.39 7.18
C GLY A 574 -36.13 14.52 8.41
N THR A 575 -37.43 14.68 8.16
CA THR A 575 -38.47 14.68 9.20
C THR A 575 -38.62 13.30 9.82
N SER A 576 -38.68 13.23 11.15
CA SER A 576 -38.85 11.96 11.87
C SER A 576 -40.31 11.57 12.01
N ARG A 577 -40.56 10.27 12.16
CA ARG A 577 -41.88 9.75 12.55
C ARG A 577 -42.40 10.40 13.83
N ALA A 578 -41.55 10.60 14.83
CA ALA A 578 -41.96 11.25 16.08
C ALA A 578 -42.36 12.72 15.89
N GLU A 579 -41.68 13.46 15.01
CA GLU A 579 -42.06 14.83 14.65
C GLU A 579 -43.41 14.86 13.89
N LEU A 580 -43.68 13.88 13.04
CA LEU A 580 -44.95 13.75 12.31
C LEU A 580 -46.11 13.32 13.22
N GLU A 581 -45.87 12.37 14.13
CA GLU A 581 -46.83 11.94 15.15
C GLU A 581 -47.15 13.08 16.11
N ALA A 582 -46.15 13.86 16.53
CA ALA A 582 -46.35 15.06 17.36
C ALA A 582 -47.14 16.17 16.61
N ALA A 583 -47.04 16.21 15.29
CA ALA A 583 -47.83 17.10 14.43
C ALA A 583 -49.23 16.56 14.09
N GLY A 584 -49.62 15.39 14.62
CA GLY A 584 -50.94 14.80 14.40
C GLY A 584 -51.16 14.16 13.03
N LEU A 585 -50.09 13.85 12.30
CA LEU A 585 -50.15 13.25 10.97
C LEU A 585 -50.13 11.72 11.08
N ASP A 586 -51.08 11.05 10.43
CA ASP A 586 -51.12 9.58 10.40
C ASP A 586 -49.92 9.03 9.61
N VAL A 587 -49.10 8.21 10.27
CA VAL A 587 -47.83 7.70 9.74
C VAL A 587 -47.97 6.26 9.20
N ASP A 588 -49.03 5.55 9.58
CA ASP A 588 -49.19 4.10 9.34
C ASP A 588 -50.13 3.78 8.15
N THR A 589 -50.70 4.77 7.47
CA THR A 589 -51.37 4.57 6.18
C THR A 589 -50.33 4.31 5.07
N PRO A 590 -50.29 3.12 4.45
CA PRO A 590 -49.42 2.89 3.31
C PRO A 590 -49.91 3.76 2.14
N ARG A 591 -49.07 4.71 1.71
CA ARG A 591 -49.26 5.47 0.47
C ARG A 591 -48.75 4.70 -0.74
#